data_AF-A0A6V6Y1Y0-F1
#
_entry.id   AF-A0A6V6Y1Y0-F1
#
_cell.length_a   1.000
_cell.length_b   1.000
_cell.length_c   1.000
_cell.angle_alpha   90.00
_cell.angle_beta   90.00
_cell.angle_gamma   90.00
#
_symmetry.space_group_name_H-M   'P 1'
#
loop_
_entity.id
_entity.type
_entity.pdbx_description
1 polymer ?
#
loop_
_entity_poly.entity_id
_entity_poly.type
_entity_poly.pdbx_seq_one_letter_code
_entity_poly.pdbx_strand_id
1 'polypeptide(L)'
;MKSIEALTDVQWQYICSKIPAYLAKDFFNKHPKDFQRLEKGFRAKSLSDRQVENILVRHRRDPFIRIFLIRFIEIEIEHITTTSGQQEEDYEIYIERLSDSIFSEKVDLFYQLIEEEPSKEYIQLMGAAIRREKHYTSQLKEMNKEKSREDREREDVIQSLENELLSGEQEEIKLRESFNELEARLKGYEEKGDQKDEVIVNLSSAVEELKEEWDHYKNKEGETVKRLEETLLYCEDLEEKFKKLRAHTLQLEESMGVLRKEYGQTVEDMQVLLESYRKDERSDQGANRLEVSLQWPHKEPVRPQEMEIFEEFFEYNLKSMGFKESDPTYDLFLQYIESVAFTGVPLLVKTFQGINLANCLANTLSGKSTAVSIHYSYEMSLIDFKSLLDNLSERVWCIHNVIGSAEELNLLTLLSHYRDKIIIVTYPAERTLFYVPPEVLNYAHYINFDGYDFMAKSQKLKEDPSALEEDIYEEDEKTVVAKKQSILLEIGKECGLSEEVVRSMITSLEDGDALDATLLFTLLPYTSKVLGISPYVESKRLDQYAGVNGKSLQKKSMLEWFGK
;
A
#
# COMPACT_ATOMS: atom_id res chain seq x y z
N MET A 1 -91.12 36.83 -50.02
CA MET A 1 -90.44 37.25 -51.27
C MET A 1 -91.37 36.96 -52.44
N LYS A 2 -91.82 37.97 -53.19
CA LYS A 2 -92.71 37.76 -54.36
C LYS A 2 -91.94 37.09 -55.50
N SER A 3 -90.62 37.29 -55.57
CA SER A 3 -89.76 36.73 -56.61
C SER A 3 -89.59 35.20 -56.59
N ILE A 4 -89.71 34.54 -55.43
CA ILE A 4 -89.60 33.07 -55.34
C ILE A 4 -90.70 32.36 -56.16
N GLU A 5 -91.88 32.98 -56.28
CA GLU A 5 -93.00 32.42 -57.04
C GLU A 5 -92.78 32.49 -58.56
N ALA A 6 -91.84 33.32 -59.02
CA ALA A 6 -91.51 33.53 -60.43
C ALA A 6 -90.30 32.69 -60.91
N LEU A 7 -89.72 31.84 -60.05
CA LEU A 7 -88.57 31.00 -60.42
C LEU A 7 -88.94 29.95 -61.48
N THR A 8 -88.09 29.84 -62.51
CA THR A 8 -88.22 28.83 -63.57
C THR A 8 -87.86 27.43 -63.06
N ASP A 9 -88.30 26.39 -63.77
CA ASP A 9 -87.96 25.00 -63.43
C ASP A 9 -86.44 24.74 -63.46
N VAL A 10 -85.70 25.42 -64.34
CA VAL A 10 -84.23 25.33 -64.42
C VAL A 10 -83.57 25.95 -63.19
N GLN A 11 -84.08 27.08 -62.70
CA GLN A 11 -83.56 27.73 -61.48
C GLN A 11 -83.86 26.89 -60.24
N TRP A 12 -85.05 26.28 -60.16
CA TRP A 12 -85.37 25.34 -59.09
C TRP A 12 -84.46 24.11 -59.08
N GLN A 13 -84.16 23.56 -60.26
CA GLN A 13 -83.23 22.45 -60.39
C GLN A 13 -81.83 22.85 -59.90
N TYR A 14 -81.33 24.02 -60.30
CA TYR A 14 -80.05 24.55 -59.83
C TYR A 14 -80.02 24.68 -58.29
N ILE A 15 -81.00 25.35 -57.68
CA ILE A 15 -81.03 25.55 -56.22
C ILE A 15 -81.05 24.19 -55.52
N CYS A 16 -81.94 23.28 -55.94
CA CYS A 16 -82.04 21.96 -55.31
C CYS A 16 -80.74 21.16 -55.40
N SER A 17 -79.98 21.29 -56.50
CA SER A 17 -78.68 20.62 -56.67
C SER A 17 -77.58 21.16 -55.76
N LYS A 18 -77.71 22.40 -55.29
CA LYS A 18 -76.73 23.05 -54.39
C LYS A 18 -77.04 22.84 -52.91
N ILE A 19 -78.22 22.31 -52.56
CA ILE A 19 -78.57 22.01 -51.16
C ILE A 19 -77.75 20.82 -50.66
N PRO A 20 -76.95 20.97 -49.58
CA PRO A 20 -76.29 19.84 -48.96
C PRO A 20 -77.30 18.77 -48.52
N ALA A 21 -77.13 17.54 -49.00
CA ALA A 21 -78.10 16.48 -48.80
C ALA A 21 -78.37 16.17 -47.31
N TYR A 22 -77.38 16.39 -46.42
CA TYR A 22 -77.55 16.18 -44.99
C TYR A 22 -78.59 17.12 -44.37
N LEU A 23 -78.73 18.36 -44.85
CA LEU A 23 -79.71 19.34 -44.34
C LEU A 23 -81.14 18.89 -44.69
N ALA A 24 -81.36 18.47 -45.93
CA ALA A 24 -82.66 17.95 -46.36
C ALA A 24 -83.00 16.62 -45.65
N LYS A 25 -82.02 15.72 -45.48
CA LYS A 25 -82.20 14.47 -44.71
C LYS A 25 -82.58 14.76 -43.26
N ASP A 26 -81.95 15.73 -42.62
CA ASP A 26 -82.28 16.15 -41.25
C ASP A 26 -83.71 16.71 -41.16
N PHE A 27 -84.09 17.58 -42.10
CA PHE A 27 -85.46 18.11 -42.20
C PHE A 27 -86.51 17.00 -42.39
N PHE A 28 -86.29 16.06 -43.31
CA PHE A 28 -87.20 14.92 -43.52
C PHE A 28 -87.31 14.01 -42.29
N ASN A 29 -86.22 13.83 -41.53
CA ASN A 29 -86.23 13.06 -40.29
C ASN A 29 -87.04 13.74 -39.18
N LYS A 30 -87.00 15.08 -39.11
CA LYS A 30 -87.79 15.87 -38.13
C LYS A 30 -89.30 15.81 -38.44
N HIS A 31 -89.66 15.57 -39.70
CA HIS A 31 -91.05 15.53 -40.17
C HIS A 31 -91.40 14.21 -40.89
N PRO A 32 -91.35 13.05 -40.20
CA PRO A 32 -91.44 11.75 -40.84
C PRO A 32 -92.82 11.46 -41.44
N LYS A 33 -93.90 12.00 -40.87
CA LYS A 33 -95.27 11.80 -41.39
C LYS A 33 -95.46 12.49 -42.75
N ASP A 34 -94.99 13.72 -42.86
CA ASP A 34 -95.06 14.51 -44.09
C ASP A 34 -94.12 13.93 -45.17
N PHE A 35 -92.94 13.46 -44.78
CA PHE A 35 -92.02 12.77 -45.69
C PHE A 35 -92.59 11.44 -46.21
N GLN A 36 -93.16 10.58 -45.34
CA GLN A 36 -93.77 9.30 -45.76
C GLN A 36 -95.00 9.48 -46.66
N ARG A 37 -95.68 10.64 -46.59
CA ARG A 37 -96.75 11.00 -47.53
C ARG A 37 -96.21 11.16 -48.95
N LEU A 38 -95.01 11.70 -49.11
CA LEU A 38 -94.38 11.99 -50.40
C LEU A 38 -93.66 10.77 -50.98
N GLU A 39 -92.85 10.07 -50.18
CA GLU A 39 -92.02 8.95 -50.62
C GLU A 39 -92.23 7.73 -49.72
N LYS A 40 -93.19 6.89 -50.11
CA LYS A 40 -93.55 5.66 -49.37
C LYS A 40 -92.43 4.63 -49.46
N GLY A 41 -92.10 4.01 -48.33
CA GLY A 41 -91.18 2.86 -48.27
C GLY A 41 -89.70 3.24 -48.16
N PHE A 42 -89.34 4.52 -48.19
CA PHE A 42 -87.98 5.00 -47.95
C PHE A 42 -87.82 5.60 -46.55
N ARG A 43 -86.63 5.46 -45.95
CA ARG A 43 -86.24 6.21 -44.74
C ARG A 43 -85.39 7.41 -45.15
N ALA A 44 -85.64 8.58 -44.57
CA ALA A 44 -84.91 9.81 -44.91
C ALA A 44 -83.38 9.66 -44.80
N LYS A 45 -82.86 8.99 -43.76
CA LYS A 45 -81.40 8.72 -43.62
C LYS A 45 -80.80 7.81 -44.69
N SER A 46 -81.61 6.97 -45.35
CA SER A 46 -81.14 6.01 -46.36
C SER A 46 -81.05 6.57 -47.78
N LEU A 47 -81.48 7.82 -47.99
CA LEU A 47 -81.43 8.46 -49.29
C LEU A 47 -79.98 8.77 -49.68
N SER A 48 -79.60 8.48 -50.91
CA SER A 48 -78.40 9.05 -51.54
C SER A 48 -78.61 10.52 -51.86
N ASP A 49 -77.52 11.27 -52.06
CA ASP A 49 -77.58 12.72 -52.31
C ASP A 49 -78.37 13.04 -53.59
N ARG A 50 -78.22 12.21 -54.63
CA ARG A 50 -79.01 12.29 -55.86
C ARG A 50 -80.50 12.02 -55.64
N GLN A 51 -80.85 11.09 -54.74
CA GLN A 51 -82.26 10.84 -54.41
C GLN A 51 -82.87 12.02 -53.65
N VAL A 52 -82.11 12.64 -52.75
CA VAL A 52 -82.54 13.87 -52.05
C VAL A 52 -82.80 14.99 -53.04
N GLU A 53 -81.84 15.28 -53.94
CA GLU A 53 -82.01 16.29 -54.98
C GLU A 53 -83.27 16.04 -55.83
N ASN A 54 -83.46 14.80 -56.30
CA ASN A 54 -84.63 14.43 -57.10
C ASN A 54 -85.95 14.64 -56.34
N ILE A 55 -86.00 14.31 -55.05
CA ILE A 55 -87.19 14.50 -54.20
C ILE A 55 -87.50 15.98 -54.07
N LEU A 56 -86.48 16.82 -53.79
CA LEU A 56 -86.64 18.26 -53.67
C LEU A 56 -87.16 18.87 -54.98
N VAL A 57 -86.59 18.50 -56.13
CA VAL A 57 -87.04 18.99 -57.45
C VAL A 57 -88.45 18.52 -57.78
N ARG A 58 -88.73 17.22 -57.62
CA ARG A 58 -90.01 16.60 -58.01
C ARG A 58 -91.18 17.13 -57.19
N HIS A 59 -90.98 17.27 -55.88
CA HIS A 59 -92.03 17.65 -54.93
C HIS A 59 -91.95 19.12 -54.52
N ARG A 60 -91.20 19.98 -55.24
CA ARG A 60 -90.99 21.40 -54.93
C ARG A 60 -92.28 22.22 -54.70
N ARG A 61 -93.39 21.81 -55.31
CA ARG A 61 -94.71 22.46 -55.17
C ARG A 61 -95.52 21.95 -53.98
N ASP A 62 -95.13 20.85 -53.36
CA ASP A 62 -95.78 20.36 -52.15
C ASP A 62 -95.47 21.31 -50.97
N PRO A 63 -96.47 21.71 -50.15
CA PRO A 63 -96.26 22.66 -49.07
C PRO A 63 -95.13 22.28 -48.11
N PHE A 64 -94.91 20.99 -47.85
CA PHE A 64 -93.87 20.50 -46.96
C PHE A 64 -92.46 20.80 -47.49
N ILE A 65 -92.22 20.49 -48.76
CA ILE A 65 -90.93 20.74 -49.42
C ILE A 65 -90.76 22.23 -49.71
N ARG A 66 -91.85 22.92 -50.09
CA ARG A 66 -91.82 24.34 -50.41
C ARG A 66 -91.37 25.20 -49.23
N ILE A 67 -91.85 24.90 -48.02
CA ILE A 67 -91.43 25.62 -46.80
C ILE A 67 -89.93 25.43 -46.54
N PHE A 68 -89.41 24.21 -46.70
CA PHE A 68 -87.98 23.94 -46.54
C PHE A 68 -87.14 24.71 -47.55
N LEU A 69 -87.52 24.67 -48.83
CA LEU A 69 -86.80 25.36 -49.90
C LEU A 69 -86.80 26.88 -49.70
N ILE A 70 -87.95 27.47 -49.36
CA ILE A 70 -88.04 28.91 -49.06
C ILE A 70 -87.11 29.26 -47.91
N ARG A 71 -87.20 28.53 -46.79
CA ARG A 71 -86.39 28.80 -45.61
C ARG A 71 -84.89 28.65 -45.89
N PHE A 72 -84.49 27.65 -46.68
CA PHE A 72 -83.10 27.47 -47.08
C PHE A 72 -82.60 28.66 -47.90
N ILE A 73 -83.38 29.09 -48.89
CA ILE A 73 -83.04 30.26 -49.72
C ILE A 73 -82.95 31.53 -48.86
N GLU A 74 -83.90 31.74 -47.93
CA GLU A 74 -83.88 32.89 -47.02
C GLU A 74 -82.61 32.92 -46.18
N ILE A 75 -82.18 31.78 -45.62
CA ILE A 75 -80.94 31.67 -44.84
C ILE A 75 -79.71 31.96 -45.70
N GLU A 76 -79.65 31.43 -46.93
CA GLU A 76 -78.54 31.67 -47.85
C GLU A 76 -78.45 33.14 -48.26
N ILE A 77 -79.59 33.80 -48.49
CA ILE A 77 -79.64 35.23 -48.79
C ILE A 77 -79.22 36.04 -47.57
N GLU A 78 -79.77 35.72 -46.39
CA GLU A 78 -79.41 36.37 -45.13
C GLU A 78 -77.90 36.31 -44.90
N HIS A 79 -77.27 35.14 -45.08
CA HIS A 79 -75.82 34.96 -44.93
C HIS A 79 -75.01 35.93 -45.80
N ILE A 80 -75.45 36.15 -47.04
CA ILE A 80 -74.80 37.06 -47.99
C ILE A 80 -75.04 38.53 -47.59
N THR A 81 -76.28 38.88 -47.19
CA THR A 81 -76.70 40.28 -47.01
C THR A 81 -76.44 40.86 -45.61
N THR A 82 -76.14 40.05 -44.59
CA THR A 82 -76.22 40.43 -43.16
C THR A 82 -75.22 41.50 -42.67
N THR A 83 -74.34 42.09 -43.48
CA THR A 83 -73.47 43.20 -43.03
C THR A 83 -72.97 44.06 -44.21
N SER A 84 -73.75 44.21 -45.28
CA SER A 84 -73.36 45.05 -46.43
C SER A 84 -73.83 46.49 -46.20
N GLY A 85 -73.03 47.29 -45.49
CA GLY A 85 -73.41 48.63 -45.00
C GLY A 85 -72.48 49.77 -45.45
N GLN A 86 -72.47 50.11 -46.74
CA GLN A 86 -71.88 51.33 -47.32
C GLN A 86 -70.42 51.70 -46.96
N GLN A 87 -69.47 50.76 -46.99
CA GLN A 87 -68.01 51.02 -47.10
C GLN A 87 -67.33 50.14 -48.17
N GLU A 88 -66.15 50.52 -48.68
CA GLU A 88 -65.43 49.74 -49.72
C GLU A 88 -65.07 48.32 -49.24
N GLU A 89 -64.77 48.13 -47.95
CA GLU A 89 -64.54 46.82 -47.31
C GLU A 89 -65.79 45.91 -47.34
N ASP A 90 -66.99 46.47 -47.50
CA ASP A 90 -68.23 45.68 -47.58
C ASP A 90 -68.36 44.94 -48.91
N TYR A 91 -67.79 45.47 -50.00
CA TYR A 91 -67.86 44.82 -51.31
C TYR A 91 -66.98 43.58 -51.37
N GLU A 92 -65.82 43.60 -50.70
CA GLU A 92 -64.92 42.43 -50.62
C GLU A 92 -65.56 41.31 -49.81
N ILE A 93 -66.07 41.60 -48.61
CA ILE A 93 -66.79 40.63 -47.76
C ILE A 93 -68.03 40.10 -48.48
N TYR A 94 -68.72 40.95 -49.23
CA TYR A 94 -69.88 40.56 -50.01
C TYR A 94 -69.51 39.63 -51.18
N ILE A 95 -68.42 39.93 -51.91
CA ILE A 95 -67.89 39.05 -52.96
C ILE A 95 -67.45 37.71 -52.35
N GLU A 96 -66.76 37.72 -51.22
CA GLU A 96 -66.32 36.52 -50.50
C GLU A 96 -67.52 35.63 -50.15
N ARG A 97 -68.52 36.16 -49.44
CA ARG A 97 -69.72 35.42 -49.04
C ARG A 97 -70.54 34.93 -50.22
N LEU A 98 -70.70 35.77 -51.24
CA LEU A 98 -71.41 35.39 -52.46
C LEU A 98 -70.63 34.32 -53.23
N SER A 99 -69.29 34.35 -53.18
CA SER A 99 -68.43 33.31 -53.76
C SER A 99 -68.59 31.96 -53.05
N ASP A 100 -68.75 31.94 -51.72
CA ASP A 100 -68.97 30.70 -50.97
C ASP A 100 -70.44 30.24 -50.96
N SER A 101 -71.36 31.06 -51.46
CA SER A 101 -72.80 30.74 -51.51
C SER A 101 -73.20 29.79 -52.64
N ILE A 102 -74.44 29.28 -52.54
CA ILE A 102 -75.08 28.53 -53.62
C ILE A 102 -75.26 29.34 -54.91
N PHE A 103 -75.19 30.67 -54.88
CA PHE A 103 -75.44 31.54 -56.03
C PHE A 103 -74.18 31.89 -56.82
N SER A 104 -73.02 31.42 -56.37
CA SER A 104 -71.71 31.74 -56.97
C SER A 104 -71.57 31.42 -58.47
N GLU A 105 -72.34 30.47 -59.01
CA GLU A 105 -72.38 30.16 -60.46
C GLU A 105 -73.57 30.83 -61.19
N LYS A 106 -74.51 31.40 -60.44
CA LYS A 106 -75.78 32.00 -60.90
C LYS A 106 -76.09 33.27 -60.11
N VAL A 107 -75.25 34.29 -60.30
CA VAL A 107 -75.35 35.59 -59.59
C VAL A 107 -76.62 36.34 -59.97
N ASP A 108 -77.07 36.20 -61.21
CA ASP A 108 -78.35 36.69 -61.71
C ASP A 108 -79.54 36.18 -60.89
N LEU A 109 -79.50 34.91 -60.49
CA LEU A 109 -80.53 34.30 -59.65
C LEU A 109 -80.57 34.91 -58.24
N PHE A 110 -79.42 35.27 -57.67
CA PHE A 110 -79.36 35.95 -56.38
C PHE A 110 -80.06 37.31 -56.43
N TYR A 111 -79.69 38.16 -57.40
CA TYR A 111 -80.30 39.49 -57.55
C TYR A 111 -81.79 39.41 -57.86
N GLN A 112 -82.20 38.44 -58.70
CA GLN A 112 -83.61 38.15 -58.93
C GLN A 112 -84.34 37.88 -57.61
N LEU A 113 -83.76 37.07 -56.71
CA LEU A 113 -84.41 36.67 -55.47
C LEU A 113 -84.55 37.82 -54.47
N ILE A 114 -83.56 38.71 -54.37
CA ILE A 114 -83.64 39.90 -53.51
C ILE A 114 -84.43 41.06 -54.13
N GLU A 115 -85.03 40.85 -55.30
CA GLU A 115 -85.84 41.84 -56.03
C GLU A 115 -85.03 43.08 -56.46
N GLU A 116 -83.75 42.88 -56.77
CA GLU A 116 -82.87 43.89 -57.36
C GLU A 116 -82.64 43.63 -58.85
N GLU A 117 -82.62 44.70 -59.66
CA GLU A 117 -82.41 44.64 -61.12
C GLU A 117 -81.11 45.35 -61.53
N PRO A 118 -79.93 44.78 -61.21
CA PRO A 118 -78.67 45.35 -61.65
C PRO A 118 -78.47 45.20 -63.16
N SER A 119 -77.58 46.03 -63.73
CA SER A 119 -77.25 45.94 -65.15
C SER A 119 -76.58 44.62 -65.50
N LYS A 120 -76.70 44.20 -66.76
CA LYS A 120 -76.05 42.97 -67.26
C LYS A 120 -74.53 43.05 -67.11
N GLU A 121 -73.96 44.23 -67.29
CA GLU A 121 -72.54 44.53 -67.10
C GLU A 121 -72.12 44.31 -65.64
N TYR A 122 -72.95 44.73 -64.69
CA TYR A 122 -72.69 44.53 -63.27
C TYR A 122 -72.71 43.05 -62.87
N ILE A 123 -73.70 42.27 -63.35
CA ILE A 123 -73.75 40.82 -63.10
C ILE A 123 -72.52 40.11 -63.67
N GLN A 124 -72.06 40.52 -64.87
CA GLN A 124 -70.85 39.96 -65.48
C GLN A 124 -69.59 40.28 -64.68
N LEU A 125 -69.45 41.54 -64.23
CA LEU A 125 -68.35 41.98 -63.41
C LEU A 125 -68.31 41.24 -62.07
N MET A 126 -69.46 41.15 -61.38
CA MET A 126 -69.60 40.44 -60.11
C MET A 126 -69.29 38.94 -60.27
N GLY A 127 -69.79 38.31 -61.33
CA GLY A 127 -69.47 36.92 -61.65
C GLY A 127 -67.97 36.70 -61.95
N ALA A 128 -67.29 37.68 -62.53
CA ALA A 128 -65.84 37.62 -62.72
C ALA A 128 -65.07 37.79 -61.40
N ALA A 129 -65.51 38.70 -60.53
CA ALA A 129 -64.93 38.93 -59.20
C ALA A 129 -65.05 37.67 -58.32
N ILE A 130 -66.23 37.05 -58.26
CA ILE A 130 -66.46 35.80 -57.53
C ILE A 130 -65.57 34.65 -58.01
N ARG A 131 -65.41 34.48 -59.33
CA ARG A 131 -64.53 33.44 -59.88
C ARG A 131 -63.07 33.67 -59.49
N ARG A 132 -62.63 34.93 -59.52
CA ARG A 132 -61.29 35.31 -59.09
C ARG A 132 -61.09 35.03 -57.60
N GLU A 133 -62.07 35.38 -56.78
CA GLU A 133 -62.02 35.14 -55.33
C GLU A 133 -61.90 33.65 -55.03
N LYS A 134 -62.80 32.81 -55.55
CA LYS A 134 -62.72 31.34 -55.41
C LYS A 134 -61.36 30.76 -55.78
N HIS A 135 -60.79 31.24 -56.89
CA HIS A 135 -59.49 30.79 -57.36
C HIS A 135 -58.39 31.19 -56.38
N TYR A 136 -58.40 32.44 -55.90
CA TYR A 136 -57.44 32.96 -54.93
C TYR A 136 -57.53 32.22 -53.58
N THR A 137 -58.74 32.04 -53.02
CA THR A 137 -58.93 31.30 -51.77
C THR A 137 -58.47 29.84 -51.88
N SER A 138 -58.66 29.21 -53.05
CA SER A 138 -58.19 27.85 -53.31
C SER A 138 -56.66 27.78 -53.35
N GLN A 139 -56.00 28.71 -54.04
CA GLN A 139 -54.54 28.81 -54.08
C GLN A 139 -53.95 29.07 -52.70
N LEU A 140 -54.55 29.96 -51.90
CA LEU A 140 -54.13 30.22 -50.52
C LEU A 140 -54.20 28.96 -49.64
N LYS A 141 -55.26 28.16 -49.78
CA LYS A 141 -55.41 26.90 -49.04
C LYS A 141 -54.31 25.90 -49.43
N GLU A 142 -53.99 25.79 -50.72
CA GLU A 142 -52.89 24.93 -51.20
C GLU A 142 -51.52 25.41 -50.70
N MET A 143 -51.23 26.72 -50.82
CA MET A 143 -49.98 27.30 -50.32
C MET A 143 -49.81 27.11 -48.81
N ASN A 144 -50.86 27.32 -48.02
CA ASN A 144 -50.81 27.12 -46.57
C ASN A 144 -50.60 25.65 -46.20
N LYS A 145 -51.18 24.72 -46.97
CA LYS A 145 -50.97 23.28 -46.78
C LYS A 145 -49.53 22.89 -47.08
N GLU A 146 -48.96 23.40 -48.17
CA GLU A 146 -47.56 23.14 -48.53
C GLU A 146 -46.60 23.74 -47.50
N LYS A 147 -46.83 25.00 -47.10
CA LYS A 147 -46.05 25.65 -46.04
C LYS A 147 -46.10 24.87 -44.72
N SER A 148 -47.28 24.41 -44.32
CA SER A 148 -47.43 23.58 -43.11
C SER A 148 -46.71 22.24 -43.19
N ARG A 149 -46.52 21.71 -44.40
CA ARG A 149 -45.74 20.50 -44.64
C ARG A 149 -44.25 20.79 -44.56
N GLU A 150 -43.77 21.82 -45.24
CA GLU A 150 -42.37 22.27 -45.18
C GLU A 150 -41.94 22.59 -43.74
N ASP A 151 -42.79 23.28 -42.97
CA ASP A 151 -42.50 23.63 -41.57
C ASP A 151 -42.33 22.37 -40.71
N ARG A 152 -43.14 21.33 -40.93
CA ARG A 152 -42.98 20.03 -40.23
C ARG A 152 -41.71 19.31 -40.64
N GLU A 153 -41.41 19.27 -41.93
CA GLU A 153 -40.18 18.64 -42.43
C GLU A 153 -38.93 19.35 -41.88
N ARG A 154 -38.97 20.68 -41.73
CA ARG A 154 -37.90 21.45 -41.06
C ARG A 154 -37.79 21.15 -39.57
N GLU A 155 -38.91 21.09 -38.86
CA GLU A 155 -38.93 20.75 -37.43
C GLU A 155 -38.32 19.36 -37.18
N ASP A 156 -38.66 18.37 -38.00
CA ASP A 156 -38.11 17.02 -37.91
C ASP A 156 -36.58 17.02 -38.15
N VAL A 157 -36.09 17.81 -39.11
CA VAL A 157 -34.65 17.96 -39.38
C VAL A 157 -33.94 18.66 -38.21
N ILE A 158 -34.52 19.73 -37.67
CA ILE A 158 -33.97 20.45 -36.51
C ILE A 158 -33.84 19.49 -35.32
N GLN A 159 -34.90 18.74 -35.02
CA GLN A 159 -34.89 17.78 -33.92
C GLN A 159 -33.83 16.68 -34.11
N SER A 160 -33.63 16.22 -35.35
CA SER A 160 -32.56 15.27 -35.67
C SER A 160 -31.18 15.86 -35.43
N LEU A 161 -30.94 17.08 -35.90
CA LEU A 161 -29.66 17.78 -35.72
C LEU A 161 -29.36 18.09 -34.25
N GLU A 162 -30.36 18.47 -33.47
CA GLU A 162 -30.21 18.69 -32.02
C GLU A 162 -29.81 17.41 -31.29
N ASN A 163 -30.41 16.27 -31.65
CA ASN A 163 -30.06 14.98 -31.07
C ASN A 163 -28.63 14.55 -31.45
N GLU A 164 -28.23 14.77 -32.71
CA GLU A 164 -26.85 14.52 -33.16
C GLU A 164 -25.84 15.41 -32.44
N LEU A 165 -26.16 16.70 -32.26
CA LEU A 165 -25.32 17.64 -31.51
C LEU A 165 -25.14 17.21 -30.06
N LEU A 166 -26.24 16.86 -29.37
CA LEU A 166 -26.21 16.34 -27.99
C LEU A 166 -25.36 15.07 -27.87
N SER A 167 -25.48 14.15 -28.82
CA SER A 167 -24.65 12.94 -28.84
C SER A 167 -23.17 13.27 -29.04
N GLY A 168 -22.86 14.20 -29.94
CA GLY A 168 -21.49 14.66 -30.20
C GLY A 168 -20.86 15.32 -28.97
N GLU A 169 -21.59 16.19 -28.27
CA GLU A 169 -21.13 16.83 -27.03
C GLU A 169 -20.81 15.80 -25.93
N GLN A 170 -21.64 14.76 -25.80
CA GLN A 170 -21.38 13.68 -24.83
C GLN A 170 -20.14 12.85 -25.20
N GLU A 171 -19.90 12.60 -26.49
CA GLU A 171 -18.68 11.94 -26.94
C GLU A 171 -17.43 12.79 -26.69
N GLU A 172 -17.51 14.11 -26.94
CA GLU A 172 -16.43 15.05 -26.66
C GLU A 172 -16.05 15.05 -25.17
N ILE A 173 -17.03 15.09 -24.27
CA ILE A 173 -16.80 15.04 -22.82
C ILE A 173 -16.07 13.74 -22.44
N LYS A 174 -16.52 12.58 -22.95
CA LYS A 174 -15.87 11.28 -22.68
C LYS A 174 -14.44 11.24 -23.22
N LEU A 175 -14.20 11.78 -24.41
CA LEU A 175 -12.87 11.85 -25.00
C LEU A 175 -11.94 12.71 -24.16
N ARG A 176 -12.44 13.84 -23.66
CA ARG A 176 -11.67 14.76 -22.81
C ARG A 176 -11.32 14.16 -21.46
N GLU A 177 -12.25 13.44 -20.83
CA GLU A 177 -11.99 12.69 -19.60
C GLU A 177 -10.91 11.61 -19.81
N SER A 178 -11.03 10.83 -20.89
CA SER A 178 -10.02 9.82 -21.25
C SER A 178 -8.66 10.45 -21.55
N PHE A 179 -8.62 11.61 -22.20
CA PHE A 179 -7.38 12.33 -22.47
C PHE A 179 -6.68 12.77 -21.18
N ASN A 180 -7.43 13.37 -20.25
CA ASN A 180 -6.88 13.79 -18.96
C ASN A 180 -6.36 12.61 -18.14
N GLU A 181 -7.03 11.45 -18.19
CA GLU A 181 -6.56 10.24 -17.51
C GLU A 181 -5.25 9.72 -18.11
N LEU A 182 -5.13 9.72 -19.44
CA LEU A 182 -3.90 9.33 -20.14
C LEU A 182 -2.75 10.30 -19.84
N GLU A 183 -3.01 11.60 -19.78
CA GLU A 183 -2.03 12.63 -19.43
C GLU A 183 -1.52 12.45 -18.00
N ALA A 184 -2.41 12.18 -17.04
CA ALA A 184 -2.04 11.88 -15.66
C ALA A 184 -1.19 10.59 -15.56
N ARG A 185 -1.54 9.55 -16.32
CA ARG A 185 -0.75 8.31 -16.38
C ARG A 185 0.64 8.54 -16.98
N LEU A 186 0.74 9.34 -18.03
CA LEU A 186 2.01 9.66 -18.70
C LEU A 186 2.95 10.38 -17.73
N LYS A 187 2.44 11.41 -17.03
CA LYS A 187 3.20 12.11 -15.99
C LYS A 187 3.68 11.17 -14.88
N GLY A 188 2.83 10.23 -14.44
CA GLY A 188 3.22 9.21 -13.46
C GLY A 188 4.28 8.22 -13.96
N TYR A 189 4.41 8.00 -15.27
CA TYR A 189 5.51 7.22 -15.84
C TYR A 189 6.81 8.02 -15.95
N GLU A 190 6.73 9.31 -16.26
CA GLU A 190 7.88 10.23 -16.29
C GLU A 190 8.52 10.34 -14.90
N GLU A 191 7.71 10.60 -13.85
CA GLU A 191 8.20 10.67 -12.46
C GLU A 191 8.87 9.36 -12.00
N LYS A 192 8.34 8.20 -12.43
CA LYS A 192 8.96 6.89 -12.18
C LYS A 192 10.23 6.68 -12.98
N GLY A 193 10.36 7.30 -14.15
CA GLY A 193 11.57 7.31 -14.96
C GLY A 193 12.67 8.09 -14.23
N ASP A 194 12.37 9.31 -13.80
CA ASP A 194 13.30 10.18 -13.08
C ASP A 194 13.81 9.52 -11.79
N GLN A 195 12.91 8.89 -11.01
CA GLN A 195 13.28 8.14 -9.81
C GLN A 195 14.23 6.97 -10.12
N LYS A 196 14.01 6.26 -11.23
CA LYS A 196 14.90 5.16 -11.63
C LYS A 196 16.26 5.67 -12.08
N ASP A 197 16.30 6.80 -12.79
CA ASP A 197 17.55 7.41 -13.23
C ASP A 197 18.38 7.90 -12.04
N GLU A 198 17.74 8.47 -11.01
CA GLU A 198 18.41 8.83 -9.75
C GLU A 198 19.00 7.60 -9.05
N VAL A 199 18.23 6.50 -8.96
CA VAL A 199 18.73 5.23 -8.39
C VAL A 199 19.90 4.67 -9.21
N ILE A 200 19.85 4.75 -10.54
CA ILE A 200 20.95 4.30 -11.41
C ILE A 200 22.21 5.12 -11.14
N VAL A 201 22.11 6.44 -10.99
CA VAL A 201 23.26 7.30 -10.66
C VAL A 201 23.86 6.92 -9.30
N ASN A 202 23.03 6.74 -8.28
CA ASN A 202 23.49 6.37 -6.95
C ASN A 202 24.16 4.99 -6.91
N LEU A 203 23.56 4.00 -7.58
CA LEU A 203 24.16 2.66 -7.71
C LEU A 203 25.48 2.70 -8.49
N SER A 204 25.58 3.53 -9.52
CA SER A 204 26.81 3.68 -10.31
C SER A 204 27.94 4.26 -9.45
N SER A 205 27.63 5.25 -8.59
CA SER A 205 28.60 5.80 -7.63
C SER A 205 29.07 4.74 -6.64
N ALA A 206 28.14 4.00 -6.03
CA ALA A 206 28.47 2.95 -5.07
C ALA A 206 29.31 1.82 -5.68
N VAL A 207 29.04 1.46 -6.95
CA VAL A 207 29.85 0.48 -7.68
C VAL A 207 31.28 0.98 -7.88
N GLU A 208 31.49 2.26 -8.13
CA GLU A 208 32.83 2.82 -8.29
C GLU A 208 33.58 2.86 -6.96
N GLU A 209 32.94 3.29 -5.87
CA GLU A 209 33.51 3.24 -4.52
C GLU A 209 33.93 1.81 -4.12
N LEU A 210 33.08 0.82 -4.38
CA LEU A 210 33.40 -0.58 -4.09
C LEU A 210 34.56 -1.12 -4.93
N LYS A 211 34.73 -0.65 -6.17
CA LYS A 211 35.90 -1.02 -6.98
C LYS A 211 37.17 -0.43 -6.40
N GLU A 212 37.14 0.83 -5.98
CA GLU A 212 38.30 1.49 -5.34
C GLU A 212 38.69 0.76 -4.05
N GLU A 213 37.71 0.38 -3.22
CA GLU A 213 37.96 -0.43 -2.02
C GLU A 213 38.55 -1.80 -2.37
N TRP A 214 38.00 -2.48 -3.38
CA TRP A 214 38.50 -3.78 -3.82
C TRP A 214 39.96 -3.71 -4.29
N ASP A 215 40.30 -2.70 -5.10
CA ASP A 215 41.68 -2.46 -5.54
C ASP A 215 42.61 -2.17 -4.36
N HIS A 216 42.14 -1.41 -3.36
CA HIS A 216 42.89 -1.17 -2.13
C HIS A 216 43.18 -2.48 -1.37
N TYR A 217 42.16 -3.31 -1.13
CA TYR A 217 42.32 -4.58 -0.42
C TYR A 217 43.22 -5.55 -1.17
N LYS A 218 43.07 -5.65 -2.48
CA LYS A 218 43.91 -6.50 -3.34
C LYS A 218 45.38 -6.10 -3.28
N ASN A 219 45.68 -4.80 -3.29
CA ASN A 219 47.05 -4.32 -3.13
C ASN A 219 47.61 -4.64 -1.74
N LYS A 220 46.81 -4.44 -0.69
CA LYS A 220 47.20 -4.75 0.70
C LYS A 220 47.44 -6.25 0.91
N GLU A 221 46.63 -7.12 0.31
CA GLU A 221 46.84 -8.56 0.30
C GLU A 221 48.19 -8.90 -0.34
N GLY A 222 48.48 -8.34 -1.51
CA GLY A 222 49.76 -8.54 -2.19
C GLY A 222 50.97 -8.09 -1.37
N GLU A 223 50.88 -6.97 -0.65
CA GLU A 223 51.93 -6.54 0.29
C GLU A 223 52.09 -7.49 1.47
N THR A 224 50.98 -8.00 2.01
CA THR A 224 50.97 -8.90 3.16
C THR A 224 51.60 -10.25 2.80
N VAL A 225 51.27 -10.79 1.62
CA VAL A 225 51.89 -12.00 1.08
C VAL A 225 53.40 -11.84 0.95
N LYS A 226 53.89 -10.72 0.38
CA LYS A 226 55.33 -10.46 0.29
C LYS A 226 56.02 -10.45 1.66
N ARG A 227 55.43 -9.79 2.67
CA ARG A 227 56.00 -9.78 4.03
C ARG A 227 56.02 -11.17 4.66
N LEU A 228 54.99 -11.99 4.41
CA LEU A 228 54.95 -13.37 4.88
C LEU A 228 56.03 -14.21 4.23
N GLU A 229 56.27 -14.07 2.93
CA GLU A 229 57.36 -14.74 2.21
C GLU A 229 58.74 -14.35 2.78
N GLU A 230 58.97 -13.06 3.03
CA GLU A 230 60.20 -12.57 3.66
C GLU A 230 60.39 -13.13 5.08
N THR A 231 59.31 -13.18 5.87
CA THR A 231 59.34 -13.71 7.24
C THR A 231 59.59 -15.22 7.26
N LEU A 232 58.98 -15.96 6.33
CA LEU A 232 59.20 -17.40 6.18
C LEU A 232 60.68 -17.69 5.89
N LEU A 233 61.28 -16.97 4.95
CA LEU A 233 62.70 -17.11 4.62
C LEU A 233 63.61 -16.84 5.84
N TYR A 234 63.24 -15.86 6.66
CA TYR A 234 63.97 -15.56 7.90
C TYR A 234 63.82 -16.68 8.95
N CYS A 235 62.62 -17.26 9.08
CA CYS A 235 62.38 -18.41 9.97
C CYS A 235 63.20 -19.64 9.53
N GLU A 236 63.29 -19.93 8.23
CA GLU A 236 64.11 -21.03 7.71
C GLU A 236 65.60 -20.85 8.06
N ASP A 237 66.14 -19.64 7.92
CA ASP A 237 67.53 -19.32 8.34
C ASP A 237 67.74 -19.50 9.86
N LEU A 238 66.76 -19.09 10.67
CA LEU A 238 66.79 -19.30 12.12
C LEU A 238 66.74 -20.79 12.50
N GLU A 239 65.90 -21.58 11.85
CA GLU A 239 65.81 -23.03 12.08
C GLU A 239 67.15 -23.71 11.78
N GLU A 240 67.83 -23.33 10.69
CA GLU A 240 69.14 -23.87 10.37
C GLU A 240 70.19 -23.50 11.44
N LYS A 241 70.16 -22.25 11.93
CA LYS A 241 71.02 -21.81 13.05
C LYS A 241 70.73 -22.59 14.33
N PHE A 242 69.46 -22.81 14.68
CA PHE A 242 69.07 -23.62 15.85
C PHE A 242 69.54 -25.07 15.73
N LYS A 243 69.46 -25.65 14.54
CA LYS A 243 69.94 -27.02 14.27
C LYS A 243 71.45 -27.13 14.50
N LYS A 244 72.23 -26.14 14.03
CA LYS A 244 73.68 -26.04 14.29
C LYS A 244 73.98 -25.90 15.79
N LEU A 245 73.24 -25.03 16.49
CA LEU A 245 73.40 -24.85 17.94
C LEU A 245 73.11 -26.15 18.70
N ARG A 246 72.00 -26.84 18.40
CA ARG A 246 71.65 -28.12 19.03
C ARG A 246 72.75 -29.17 18.86
N ALA A 247 73.32 -29.29 17.67
CA ALA A 247 74.41 -30.23 17.42
C ALA A 247 75.64 -29.91 18.30
N HIS A 248 75.98 -28.63 18.45
CA HIS A 248 77.06 -28.19 19.33
C HIS A 248 76.74 -28.44 20.81
N THR A 249 75.50 -28.22 21.25
CA THR A 249 75.08 -28.52 22.62
C THR A 249 75.22 -30.02 22.93
N LEU A 250 74.84 -30.89 21.98
CA LEU A 250 74.98 -32.34 22.13
C LEU A 250 76.45 -32.77 22.30
N GLN A 251 77.36 -32.19 21.51
CA GLN A 251 78.81 -32.43 21.65
C GLN A 251 79.35 -31.94 23.01
N LEU A 252 78.87 -30.80 23.51
CA LEU A 252 79.23 -30.29 24.83
C LEU A 252 78.71 -31.22 25.94
N GLU A 253 77.49 -31.75 25.82
CA GLU A 253 76.94 -32.70 26.78
C GLU A 253 77.71 -34.01 26.81
N GLU A 254 78.10 -34.56 25.65
CA GLU A 254 78.95 -35.75 25.56
C GLU A 254 80.30 -35.53 26.24
N SER A 255 80.97 -34.41 25.94
CA SER A 255 82.26 -34.06 26.54
C SER A 255 82.16 -33.80 28.06
N MET A 256 81.09 -33.14 28.53
CA MET A 256 80.79 -33.04 29.96
C MET A 256 80.52 -34.41 30.59
N GLY A 257 79.89 -35.35 29.87
CA GLY A 257 79.65 -36.71 30.33
C GLY A 257 80.95 -37.49 30.56
N VAL A 258 81.92 -37.35 29.64
CA VAL A 258 83.27 -37.90 29.80
C VAL A 258 83.96 -37.28 31.02
N LEU A 259 83.97 -35.96 31.13
CA LEU A 259 84.53 -35.24 32.27
C LEU A 259 83.87 -35.65 33.60
N ARG A 260 82.54 -35.82 33.64
CA ARG A 260 81.82 -36.30 34.84
C ARG A 260 82.22 -37.72 35.21
N LYS A 261 82.47 -38.60 34.24
CA LYS A 261 83.00 -39.94 34.51
C LYS A 261 84.39 -39.86 35.11
N GLU A 262 85.29 -39.08 34.51
CA GLU A 262 86.65 -38.89 35.03
C GLU A 262 86.63 -38.28 36.44
N TYR A 263 85.82 -37.25 36.67
CA TYR A 263 85.64 -36.63 37.98
C TYR A 263 84.99 -37.58 38.97
N GLY A 264 83.99 -38.36 38.54
CA GLY A 264 83.34 -39.41 39.33
C GLY A 264 84.33 -40.50 39.74
N GLN A 265 85.20 -40.95 38.83
CA GLN A 265 86.29 -41.88 39.12
C GLN A 265 87.25 -41.29 40.15
N THR A 266 87.63 -40.01 39.98
CA THR A 266 88.54 -39.31 40.90
C THR A 266 87.89 -39.12 42.28
N VAL A 267 86.58 -38.84 42.32
CA VAL A 267 85.80 -38.77 43.55
C VAL A 267 85.64 -40.14 44.17
N GLU A 268 85.46 -41.22 43.42
CA GLU A 268 85.45 -42.61 43.90
C GLU A 268 86.82 -42.98 44.49
N ASP A 269 87.91 -42.63 43.82
CA ASP A 269 89.28 -42.84 44.32
C ASP A 269 89.51 -42.05 45.61
N MET A 270 89.05 -40.78 45.65
CA MET A 270 89.06 -39.96 46.87
C MET A 270 88.05 -40.44 47.92
N GLN A 271 86.97 -41.12 47.55
CA GLN A 271 85.97 -41.72 48.44
C GLN A 271 86.53 -43.00 49.03
N VAL A 272 87.20 -43.88 48.29
CA VAL A 272 87.97 -45.00 48.83
C VAL A 272 89.04 -44.49 49.80
N LEU A 273 89.71 -43.38 49.45
CA LEU A 273 90.62 -42.68 50.35
C LEU A 273 89.86 -42.13 51.57
N LEU A 274 88.71 -41.49 51.40
CA LEU A 274 87.89 -40.93 52.47
C LEU A 274 87.14 -41.97 53.30
N GLU A 275 86.79 -43.15 52.80
CA GLU A 275 86.18 -44.30 53.50
C GLU A 275 87.24 -44.93 54.41
N SER A 276 88.52 -44.84 54.02
CA SER A 276 89.62 -45.09 54.95
C SER A 276 89.68 -44.06 56.09
N TYR A 277 89.07 -42.88 55.92
CA TYR A 277 88.94 -41.79 56.90
C TYR A 277 87.54 -41.63 57.54
N ARG A 278 86.46 -42.17 56.97
CA ARG A 278 85.04 -41.92 57.29
C ARG A 278 84.32 -43.21 57.65
N LYS A 279 84.90 -43.92 58.61
CA LYS A 279 84.14 -44.75 59.55
C LYS A 279 83.24 -43.93 60.51
N ASP A 280 83.04 -42.65 60.21
CA ASP A 280 82.21 -41.72 60.96
C ASP A 280 81.18 -41.05 60.03
N GLU A 281 79.91 -41.34 60.33
CA GLU A 281 78.71 -40.51 60.15
C GLU A 281 78.01 -40.38 58.78
N ARG A 282 77.01 -41.28 58.64
CA ARG A 282 75.60 -41.19 58.17
C ARG A 282 75.13 -40.12 57.15
N SER A 283 74.30 -40.67 56.25
CA SER A 283 73.37 -40.11 55.28
C SER A 283 72.22 -39.26 55.87
N ASP A 284 71.56 -38.41 55.06
CA ASP A 284 70.18 -38.67 54.60
C ASP A 284 69.59 -37.71 53.54
N GLN A 285 68.66 -38.26 52.74
CA GLN A 285 67.44 -37.71 52.07
C GLN A 285 67.53 -36.48 51.13
N GLY A 286 66.78 -36.34 50.02
CA GLY A 286 65.52 -36.93 49.53
C GLY A 286 64.56 -35.78 49.14
N ALA A 287 63.87 -35.82 47.98
CA ALA A 287 62.83 -34.84 47.62
C ALA A 287 61.77 -35.38 46.63
N ASN A 288 60.49 -35.14 46.95
CA ASN A 288 59.29 -35.37 46.11
C ASN A 288 58.53 -34.03 45.91
N ARG A 289 57.83 -33.86 44.77
CA ARG A 289 56.96 -32.71 44.40
C ARG A 289 55.48 -33.13 44.37
N LEU A 290 54.58 -32.18 44.65
CA LEU A 290 53.11 -32.28 44.68
C LEU A 290 52.46 -31.59 43.45
N GLU A 291 51.34 -32.14 42.98
CA GLU A 291 50.41 -31.58 41.96
C GLU A 291 49.30 -30.71 42.60
N VAL A 292 48.80 -29.70 41.88
CA VAL A 292 47.77 -28.73 42.35
C VAL A 292 46.46 -28.92 41.56
N SER A 293 45.31 -28.80 42.26
CA SER A 293 43.93 -28.93 41.75
C SER A 293 43.26 -27.57 41.48
N LEU A 294 42.40 -27.48 40.44
CA LEU A 294 41.60 -26.30 40.07
C LEU A 294 40.40 -26.10 41.02
N GLN A 295 40.32 -24.97 41.72
CA GLN A 295 39.15 -24.54 42.52
C GLN A 295 38.41 -23.40 41.82
N TRP A 296 37.09 -23.53 41.60
CA TRP A 296 36.25 -22.53 40.95
C TRP A 296 35.84 -21.39 41.90
N PRO A 297 35.75 -20.14 41.43
CA PRO A 297 35.22 -19.04 42.23
C PRO A 297 33.70 -19.21 42.41
N HIS A 298 33.19 -18.95 43.61
CA HIS A 298 31.76 -18.93 43.91
C HIS A 298 31.38 -17.51 44.29
N LYS A 299 31.00 -16.71 43.29
CA LYS A 299 30.61 -15.32 43.47
C LYS A 299 29.14 -15.11 43.13
N GLU A 300 28.52 -14.14 43.79
CA GLU A 300 27.10 -13.80 43.63
C GLU A 300 26.95 -12.58 42.70
N PRO A 301 25.85 -12.49 41.93
CA PRO A 301 25.59 -11.33 41.10
C PRO A 301 25.37 -10.08 41.94
N VAL A 302 25.74 -8.92 41.39
CA VAL A 302 25.59 -7.60 42.01
C VAL A 302 24.94 -6.63 41.03
N ARG A 303 24.21 -5.65 41.55
CA ARG A 303 23.54 -4.60 40.76
C ARG A 303 23.53 -3.26 41.50
N PRO A 304 23.34 -2.12 40.81
CA PRO A 304 23.19 -0.81 41.44
C PRO A 304 22.08 -0.76 42.50
N GLN A 305 22.32 -0.05 43.60
CA GLN A 305 21.30 0.18 44.64
C GLN A 305 20.11 0.99 44.10
N GLU A 306 20.41 2.00 43.28
CA GLU A 306 19.42 2.89 42.66
C GLU A 306 19.45 2.68 41.13
N MET A 307 18.58 1.78 40.65
CA MET A 307 18.49 1.46 39.21
C MET A 307 18.07 2.67 38.36
N GLU A 308 17.24 3.57 38.91
CA GLU A 308 16.83 4.81 38.24
C GLU A 308 18.05 5.72 37.92
N ILE A 309 19.05 5.75 38.80
CA ILE A 309 20.30 6.51 38.56
C ILE A 309 21.17 5.80 37.52
N PHE A 310 21.23 4.47 37.57
CA PHE A 310 21.90 3.68 36.55
C PHE A 310 21.32 3.97 35.16
N GLU A 311 19.99 3.91 35.04
CA GLU A 311 19.24 4.22 33.81
C GLU A 311 19.60 5.61 33.28
N GLU A 312 19.53 6.64 34.12
CA GLU A 312 19.85 8.01 33.74
C GLU A 312 21.26 8.16 33.16
N PHE A 313 22.28 7.63 33.86
CA PHE A 313 23.67 7.72 33.40
C PHE A 313 23.95 6.84 32.18
N PHE A 314 23.34 5.65 32.12
CA PHE A 314 23.45 4.78 30.96
C PHE A 314 22.82 5.42 29.73
N GLU A 315 21.66 6.06 29.87
CA GLU A 315 21.01 6.84 28.83
C GLU A 315 21.88 7.97 28.31
N TYR A 316 22.52 8.76 29.18
CA TYR A 316 23.42 9.83 28.75
C TYR A 316 24.57 9.27 27.90
N ASN A 317 25.16 8.15 28.33
CA ASN A 317 26.21 7.47 27.56
C ASN A 317 25.71 7.06 26.16
N LEU A 318 24.54 6.44 26.05
CA LEU A 318 23.95 6.05 24.78
C LEU A 318 23.58 7.25 23.88
N LYS A 319 22.99 8.30 24.45
CA LYS A 319 22.66 9.55 23.74
C LYS A 319 23.92 10.21 23.19
N SER A 320 25.04 10.18 23.93
CA SER A 320 26.32 10.73 23.49
C SER A 320 26.90 10.02 22.25
N MET A 321 26.58 8.73 22.08
CA MET A 321 26.93 7.92 20.91
C MET A 321 25.94 8.08 19.75
N GLY A 322 24.79 8.70 19.99
CA GLY A 322 23.78 8.98 18.97
C GLY A 322 22.51 8.13 19.06
N PHE A 323 22.25 7.45 20.18
CA PHE A 323 20.96 6.79 20.40
C PHE A 323 19.86 7.83 20.63
N LYS A 324 18.76 7.74 19.87
CA LYS A 324 17.71 8.76 19.86
C LYS A 324 16.46 8.23 20.54
N GLU A 325 15.87 9.04 21.43
CA GLU A 325 14.58 8.77 22.08
C GLU A 325 13.43 8.59 21.08
N SER A 326 13.59 9.07 19.84
CA SER A 326 12.61 8.86 18.76
C SER A 326 12.59 7.43 18.20
N ASP A 327 13.56 6.58 18.56
CA ASP A 327 13.61 5.20 18.10
C ASP A 327 12.45 4.39 18.72
N PRO A 328 11.61 3.68 17.92
CA PRO A 328 10.49 2.90 18.44
C PRO A 328 10.87 1.82 19.47
N THR A 329 12.15 1.45 19.51
CA THR A 329 12.70 0.40 20.37
C THR A 329 13.52 0.98 21.53
N TYR A 330 13.51 2.29 21.74
CA TYR A 330 14.35 2.99 22.72
C TYR A 330 14.17 2.46 24.14
N ASP A 331 12.96 2.55 24.69
CA ASP A 331 12.65 2.09 26.06
C ASP A 331 12.89 0.57 26.20
N LEU A 332 12.54 -0.18 25.16
CA LEU A 332 12.70 -1.63 25.13
C LEU A 332 14.18 -2.04 25.20
N PHE A 333 15.07 -1.29 24.55
CA PHE A 333 16.51 -1.53 24.59
C PHE A 333 17.05 -1.36 26.01
N LEU A 334 16.70 -0.27 26.69
CA LEU A 334 17.16 0.03 28.05
C LEU A 334 16.74 -1.07 29.02
N GLN A 335 15.44 -1.35 29.07
CA GLN A 335 14.85 -2.41 29.89
C GLN A 335 15.49 -3.77 29.61
N TYR A 336 15.77 -4.07 28.34
CA TYR A 336 16.41 -5.33 27.98
C TYR A 336 17.83 -5.43 28.54
N ILE A 337 18.66 -4.39 28.39
CA ILE A 337 20.04 -4.39 28.92
C ILE A 337 20.04 -4.59 30.43
N GLU A 338 19.17 -3.90 31.17
CA GLU A 338 19.02 -4.07 32.61
C GLU A 338 18.67 -5.52 32.98
N SER A 339 17.77 -6.14 32.22
CA SER A 339 17.32 -7.52 32.46
C SER A 339 18.41 -8.57 32.25
N VAL A 340 19.46 -8.27 31.49
CA VAL A 340 20.50 -9.25 31.12
C VAL A 340 21.85 -8.96 31.77
N ALA A 341 22.25 -7.68 31.89
CA ALA A 341 23.61 -7.30 32.31
C ALA A 341 23.93 -7.71 33.75
N PHE A 342 22.94 -7.68 34.65
CA PHE A 342 23.14 -7.92 36.09
C PHE A 342 22.82 -9.35 36.54
N THR A 343 22.54 -10.27 35.60
CA THR A 343 22.21 -11.68 35.91
C THR A 343 23.42 -12.52 36.34
N GLY A 344 24.63 -12.01 36.09
CA GLY A 344 25.88 -12.73 36.26
C GLY A 344 26.15 -13.78 35.18
N VAL A 345 25.37 -13.76 34.08
CA VAL A 345 25.60 -14.59 32.89
C VAL A 345 26.37 -13.78 31.84
N PRO A 346 27.44 -14.32 31.25
CA PRO A 346 28.17 -13.66 30.17
C PRO A 346 27.26 -13.25 29.01
N LEU A 347 27.52 -12.08 28.43
CA LEU A 347 26.83 -11.56 27.25
C LEU A 347 27.67 -11.85 26.01
N LEU A 348 27.09 -12.51 25.02
CA LEU A 348 27.73 -12.84 23.76
C LEU A 348 27.31 -11.82 22.70
N VAL A 349 28.23 -10.92 22.33
CA VAL A 349 27.93 -9.73 21.50
C VAL A 349 28.96 -9.54 20.39
N LYS A 350 28.56 -9.04 19.22
CA LYS A 350 29.48 -8.76 18.11
C LYS A 350 30.55 -7.73 18.49
N THR A 351 31.79 -7.87 18.01
CA THR A 351 32.97 -7.15 18.51
C THR A 351 32.79 -5.65 18.78
N PHE A 352 32.40 -4.84 17.78
CA PHE A 352 32.27 -3.40 17.99
C PHE A 352 31.13 -3.03 18.95
N GLN A 353 30.00 -3.71 18.82
CA GLN A 353 28.83 -3.48 19.67
C GLN A 353 29.13 -3.87 21.13
N GLY A 354 29.82 -4.99 21.33
CA GLY A 354 30.25 -5.46 22.65
C GLY A 354 31.26 -4.53 23.31
N ILE A 355 32.23 -3.99 22.56
CA ILE A 355 33.17 -3.00 23.08
C ILE A 355 32.44 -1.72 23.50
N ASN A 356 31.52 -1.21 22.67
CA ASN A 356 30.76 0.00 23.00
C ASN A 356 29.87 -0.21 24.23
N LEU A 357 29.16 -1.34 24.32
CA LEU A 357 28.35 -1.70 25.48
C LEU A 357 29.22 -1.82 26.75
N ALA A 358 30.37 -2.49 26.64
CA ALA A 358 31.31 -2.63 27.76
C ALA A 358 31.78 -1.27 28.28
N ASN A 359 32.13 -0.36 27.37
CA ASN A 359 32.57 0.98 27.74
C ASN A 359 31.43 1.80 28.37
N CYS A 360 30.20 1.69 27.87
CA CYS A 360 29.04 2.35 28.49
C CYS A 360 28.82 1.85 29.91
N LEU A 361 28.80 0.54 30.12
CA LEU A 361 28.61 -0.04 31.44
C LEU A 361 29.77 0.29 32.39
N ALA A 362 31.01 0.28 31.90
CA ALA A 362 32.17 0.68 32.71
C ALA A 362 32.14 2.17 33.09
N ASN A 363 31.70 3.03 32.15
CA ASN A 363 31.55 4.46 32.37
C ASN A 363 30.44 4.76 33.36
N THR A 364 29.30 4.06 33.28
CA THR A 364 28.19 4.23 34.21
C THR A 364 28.49 3.69 35.61
N LEU A 365 29.12 2.51 35.73
CA LEU A 365 29.22 1.79 37.00
C LEU A 365 30.54 2.04 37.76
N SER A 366 31.66 2.13 37.05
CA SER A 366 33.00 1.92 37.63
C SER A 366 33.90 3.15 37.66
N GLY A 367 33.40 4.32 37.28
CA GLY A 367 34.18 5.55 37.16
C GLY A 367 35.28 5.46 36.09
N LYS A 368 35.18 4.51 35.16
CA LYS A 368 36.18 4.26 34.11
C LYS A 368 35.58 4.52 32.74
N SER A 369 36.24 5.33 31.92
CA SER A 369 35.76 5.62 30.56
C SER A 369 35.81 4.43 29.60
N THR A 370 36.53 3.37 29.96
CA THR A 370 36.66 2.14 29.15
C THR A 370 36.68 0.90 30.05
N ALA A 371 36.11 -0.20 29.56
CA ALA A 371 36.19 -1.51 30.21
C ALA A 371 37.57 -2.13 30.03
N VAL A 372 37.92 -3.10 30.89
CA VAL A 372 39.13 -3.90 30.66
C VAL A 372 38.93 -4.81 29.46
N SER A 373 39.90 -4.77 28.54
CA SER A 373 39.92 -5.61 27.35
C SER A 373 40.90 -6.76 27.53
N ILE A 374 40.40 -7.98 27.43
CA ILE A 374 41.13 -9.22 27.67
C ILE A 374 41.16 -10.01 26.37
N HIS A 375 42.35 -10.43 25.93
CA HIS A 375 42.50 -11.20 24.71
C HIS A 375 42.92 -12.63 25.07
N TYR A 376 42.03 -13.59 24.86
CA TYR A 376 42.39 -15.00 25.01
C TYR A 376 43.34 -15.42 23.87
N SER A 377 44.40 -16.15 24.23
CA SER A 377 45.34 -16.75 23.29
C SER A 377 45.15 -18.26 23.31
N TYR A 378 45.15 -18.90 22.15
CA TYR A 378 45.06 -20.36 22.01
C TYR A 378 46.23 -21.11 22.68
N GLU A 379 47.34 -20.43 22.95
CA GLU A 379 48.49 -20.98 23.68
C GLU A 379 48.31 -20.94 25.21
N MET A 380 47.31 -20.20 25.70
CA MET A 380 47.05 -20.01 27.13
C MET A 380 46.22 -21.16 27.69
N SER A 381 46.73 -21.82 28.74
CA SER A 381 45.97 -22.86 29.43
C SER A 381 44.78 -22.26 30.19
N LEU A 382 43.75 -23.08 30.45
CA LEU A 382 42.60 -22.67 31.26
C LEU A 382 43.00 -22.21 32.68
N ILE A 383 44.07 -22.79 33.24
CA ILE A 383 44.61 -22.43 34.56
C ILE A 383 45.25 -21.04 34.52
N ASP A 384 46.07 -20.77 33.50
CA ASP A 384 46.72 -19.48 33.34
C ASP A 384 45.69 -18.38 33.07
N PHE A 385 44.67 -18.68 32.25
CA PHE A 385 43.58 -17.76 31.99
C PHE A 385 42.78 -17.45 33.25
N LYS A 386 42.42 -18.48 34.03
CA LYS A 386 41.79 -18.27 35.35
C LYS A 386 42.66 -17.42 36.27
N SER A 387 43.96 -17.71 36.35
CA SER A 387 44.87 -16.92 37.18
C SER A 387 44.96 -15.47 36.73
N LEU A 388 44.82 -15.20 35.43
CA LEU A 388 44.72 -13.84 34.90
C LEU A 388 43.43 -13.17 35.37
N LEU A 389 42.28 -13.84 35.25
CA LEU A 389 40.98 -13.32 35.67
C LEU A 389 40.91 -13.06 37.18
N ASP A 390 41.46 -13.95 38.00
CA ASP A 390 41.50 -13.81 39.46
C ASP A 390 42.28 -12.55 39.91
N ASN A 391 43.20 -12.05 39.09
CA ASN A 391 43.98 -10.85 39.38
C ASN A 391 43.30 -9.53 38.92
N LEU A 392 42.16 -9.60 38.22
CA LEU A 392 41.42 -8.43 37.74
C LEU A 392 40.37 -7.97 38.75
N SER A 393 40.36 -6.68 39.07
CA SER A 393 39.42 -6.09 40.01
C SER A 393 38.25 -5.38 39.33
N GLU A 394 38.39 -5.03 38.04
CA GLU A 394 37.40 -4.34 37.23
C GLU A 394 36.03 -5.02 37.25
N ARG A 395 34.95 -4.23 37.21
CA ARG A 395 33.57 -4.73 37.21
C ARG A 395 33.12 -5.26 35.85
N VAL A 396 33.50 -4.58 34.77
CA VAL A 396 33.09 -4.88 33.39
C VAL A 396 34.27 -5.41 32.60
N TRP A 397 34.17 -6.63 32.08
CA TRP A 397 35.20 -7.32 31.31
C TRP A 397 34.75 -7.49 29.87
N CYS A 398 35.56 -7.04 28.91
CA CYS A 398 35.36 -7.32 27.49
C CYS A 398 36.41 -8.34 27.04
N ILE A 399 35.96 -9.56 26.70
CA ILE A 399 36.84 -10.68 26.39
C ILE A 399 36.75 -11.01 24.89
N HIS A 400 37.91 -11.05 24.25
CA HIS A 400 38.07 -11.33 22.83
C HIS A 400 38.64 -12.74 22.61
N ASN A 401 38.37 -13.30 21.43
CA ASN A 401 38.92 -14.58 20.96
C ASN A 401 38.55 -15.82 21.79
N VAL A 402 37.49 -15.76 22.59
CA VAL A 402 36.91 -16.97 23.22
C VAL A 402 36.20 -17.81 22.16
N ILE A 403 35.39 -17.16 21.32
CA ILE A 403 34.67 -17.80 20.22
C ILE A 403 35.62 -18.07 19.06
N GLY A 404 35.70 -19.32 18.60
CA GLY A 404 36.65 -19.79 17.61
C GLY A 404 37.96 -20.35 18.20
N SER A 405 38.03 -20.51 19.52
CA SER A 405 39.20 -21.06 20.23
C SER A 405 39.22 -22.60 20.30
N ALA A 406 38.12 -23.27 19.93
CA ALA A 406 37.87 -24.70 20.15
C ALA A 406 37.72 -25.12 21.64
N GLU A 407 37.83 -24.18 22.57
CA GLU A 407 37.67 -24.35 24.02
C GLU A 407 36.48 -23.53 24.55
N GLU A 408 35.55 -23.12 23.66
CA GLU A 408 34.46 -22.18 23.95
C GLU A 408 33.64 -22.61 25.17
N LEU A 409 33.24 -23.89 25.23
CA LEU A 409 32.42 -24.41 26.31
C LEU A 409 33.15 -24.38 27.66
N ASN A 410 34.44 -24.73 27.68
CA ASN A 410 35.25 -24.72 28.90
C ASN A 410 35.48 -23.28 29.40
N LEU A 411 35.76 -22.36 28.47
CA LEU A 411 35.96 -20.95 28.79
C LEU A 411 34.66 -20.29 29.25
N LEU A 412 33.54 -20.49 28.55
CA LEU A 412 32.24 -19.93 28.96
C LEU A 412 31.77 -20.51 30.30
N THR A 413 32.01 -21.80 30.54
CA THR A 413 31.74 -22.41 31.85
C THR A 413 32.58 -21.75 32.94
N LEU A 414 33.87 -21.51 32.72
CA LEU A 414 34.72 -20.75 33.65
C LEU A 414 34.16 -19.35 33.93
N LEU A 415 33.77 -18.62 32.88
CA LEU A 415 33.26 -17.26 33.00
C LEU A 415 31.95 -17.20 33.78
N SER A 416 31.08 -18.22 33.67
CA SER A 416 29.82 -18.30 34.42
C SER A 416 30.00 -18.35 35.95
N HIS A 417 31.22 -18.61 36.44
CA HIS A 417 31.54 -18.60 37.87
C HIS A 417 31.90 -17.21 38.43
N TYR A 418 32.13 -16.20 37.57
CA TYR A 418 32.41 -14.81 37.96
C TYR A 418 31.14 -13.96 37.91
N ARG A 419 30.09 -14.38 38.63
CA ARG A 419 28.75 -13.74 38.55
C ARG A 419 28.71 -12.29 39.05
N ASP A 420 29.68 -11.87 39.85
CA ASP A 420 29.85 -10.47 40.29
C ASP A 420 30.37 -9.54 39.19
N LYS A 421 30.68 -10.07 37.99
CA LYS A 421 31.21 -9.31 36.86
C LYS A 421 30.19 -9.24 35.73
N ILE A 422 30.20 -8.12 35.00
CA ILE A 422 29.54 -8.00 33.70
C ILE A 422 30.58 -8.44 32.68
N ILE A 423 30.37 -9.62 32.09
CA ILE A 423 31.32 -10.22 31.16
C ILE A 423 30.72 -10.16 29.77
N ILE A 424 31.38 -9.43 28.87
CA ILE A 424 31.01 -9.34 27.45
C ILE A 424 32.02 -10.13 26.65
N VAL A 425 31.59 -11.27 26.13
CA VAL A 425 32.35 -12.12 25.22
C VAL A 425 32.06 -11.68 23.80
N THR A 426 33.12 -11.32 23.07
CA THR A 426 32.97 -10.81 21.70
C THR A 426 33.22 -11.86 20.63
N TYR A 427 32.48 -11.75 19.53
CA TYR A 427 32.70 -12.54 18.31
C TYR A 427 32.77 -11.63 17.06
N PRO A 428 33.55 -12.01 16.04
CA PRO A 428 33.84 -11.13 14.90
C PRO A 428 32.67 -11.00 13.91
N ALA A 429 31.90 -12.06 13.69
CA ALA A 429 30.75 -12.06 12.78
C ALA A 429 29.72 -13.11 13.18
N GLU A 430 28.44 -12.89 12.83
CA GLU A 430 27.33 -13.82 13.14
C GLU A 430 27.59 -15.24 12.60
N ARG A 431 28.20 -15.32 11.41
CA ARG A 431 28.54 -16.58 10.78
C ARG A 431 29.59 -17.39 11.55
N THR A 432 30.35 -16.76 12.45
CA THR A 432 31.25 -17.49 13.36
C THR A 432 30.44 -18.35 14.34
N LEU A 433 29.32 -17.84 14.84
CA LEU A 433 28.46 -18.57 15.77
C LEU A 433 27.74 -19.75 15.12
N PHE A 434 27.56 -19.75 13.79
CA PHE A 434 26.99 -20.89 13.06
C PHE A 434 27.85 -22.16 13.18
N TYR A 435 29.16 -22.00 13.35
CA TYR A 435 30.10 -23.13 13.49
C TYR A 435 30.28 -23.58 14.94
N VAL A 436 29.64 -22.89 15.89
CA VAL A 436 29.72 -23.19 17.31
C VAL A 436 28.44 -23.92 17.73
N PRO A 437 28.52 -24.98 18.57
CA PRO A 437 27.34 -25.68 19.04
C PRO A 437 26.36 -24.71 19.74
N PRO A 438 25.05 -24.72 19.44
CA PRO A 438 24.06 -23.84 20.07
C PRO A 438 24.04 -23.92 21.60
N GLU A 439 24.55 -25.01 22.19
CA GLU A 439 24.71 -25.23 23.62
C GLU A 439 25.57 -24.18 24.31
N VAL A 440 26.40 -23.41 23.58
CA VAL A 440 27.09 -22.25 24.18
C VAL A 440 26.13 -21.21 24.75
N LEU A 441 24.90 -21.16 24.24
CA LEU A 441 23.85 -20.27 24.73
C LEU A 441 23.33 -20.68 26.11
N ASN A 442 23.65 -21.88 26.60
CA ASN A 442 23.37 -22.27 27.98
C ASN A 442 24.27 -21.55 28.98
N TYR A 443 25.41 -21.02 28.51
CA TYR A 443 26.42 -20.36 29.34
C TYR A 443 26.55 -18.87 29.06
N ALA A 444 25.89 -18.35 28.02
CA ALA A 444 25.95 -16.95 27.65
C ALA A 444 24.65 -16.47 26.98
N HIS A 445 24.26 -15.23 27.25
CA HIS A 445 23.15 -14.58 26.56
C HIS A 445 23.61 -13.98 25.24
N TYR A 446 23.16 -14.56 24.14
CA TYR A 446 23.36 -13.95 22.82
C TYR A 446 22.53 -12.69 22.68
N ILE A 447 23.20 -11.61 22.26
CA ILE A 447 22.57 -10.33 21.99
C ILE A 447 23.08 -9.79 20.66
N ASN A 448 22.15 -9.27 19.87
CA ASN A 448 22.45 -8.61 18.60
C ASN A 448 21.88 -7.18 18.58
N PHE A 449 22.74 -6.25 18.16
CA PHE A 449 22.40 -4.84 18.02
C PHE A 449 22.60 -4.33 16.58
N ASP A 450 22.55 -5.21 15.57
CA ASP A 450 22.76 -4.83 14.16
C ASP A 450 21.68 -3.85 13.64
N GLY A 451 20.54 -3.72 14.33
CA GLY A 451 19.52 -2.69 14.06
C GLY A 451 19.95 -1.26 14.43
N TYR A 452 21.08 -1.09 15.12
CA TYR A 452 21.55 0.20 15.64
C TYR A 452 22.89 0.63 15.05
N ASP A 453 22.86 1.52 14.05
CA ASP A 453 24.05 2.03 13.37
C ASP A 453 25.07 2.68 14.32
N PHE A 454 24.60 3.30 15.42
CA PHE A 454 25.50 3.94 16.40
C PHE A 454 26.42 2.93 17.10
N MET A 455 26.02 1.66 17.20
CA MET A 455 26.81 0.59 17.80
C MET A 455 27.77 -0.10 16.81
N ALA A 456 27.65 0.17 15.51
CA ALA A 456 28.37 -0.57 14.46
C ALA A 456 29.87 -0.24 14.35
N LYS A 457 30.32 0.89 14.92
CA LYS A 457 31.72 1.35 14.88
C LYS A 457 32.20 1.67 16.29
N SER A 458 33.51 1.68 16.51
CA SER A 458 34.08 2.10 17.79
C SER A 458 33.67 3.54 18.11
N GLN A 459 32.95 3.72 19.21
CA GLN A 459 32.51 5.02 19.71
C GLN A 459 33.41 5.48 20.85
N LYS A 460 33.60 6.80 20.94
CA LYS A 460 34.18 7.43 22.13
C LYS A 460 33.06 8.09 22.92
N LEU A 461 32.94 7.71 24.18
CA LEU A 461 32.01 8.35 25.11
C LEU A 461 32.46 9.79 25.35
N LYS A 462 31.48 10.70 25.37
CA LYS A 462 31.69 12.12 25.67
C LYS A 462 31.29 12.47 27.11
N GLU A 463 30.48 11.61 27.74
CA GLU A 463 30.05 11.80 29.12
C GLU A 463 31.16 11.44 30.10
N ASP A 464 31.20 12.19 31.20
CA ASP A 464 32.13 11.96 32.29
C ASP A 464 31.78 10.64 33.03
N PRO A 465 32.78 9.81 33.38
CA PRO A 465 32.52 8.56 34.09
C PRO A 465 31.83 8.76 35.44
N SER A 466 30.82 7.92 35.70
CA SER A 466 30.09 7.84 36.97
C SER A 466 30.48 6.59 37.75
N ALA A 467 30.24 6.60 39.06
CA ALA A 467 30.48 5.45 39.93
C ALA A 467 29.25 5.24 40.81
N LEU A 468 28.70 4.03 40.80
CA LEU A 468 27.49 3.69 41.53
C LEU A 468 27.81 2.68 42.63
N GLU A 469 27.09 2.79 43.75
CA GLU A 469 27.12 1.75 44.77
C GLU A 469 26.27 0.55 44.32
N GLU A 470 26.81 -0.65 44.46
CA GLU A 470 26.17 -1.90 44.06
C GLU A 470 26.01 -2.83 45.27
N ASP A 471 24.87 -3.51 45.35
CA ASP A 471 24.59 -4.53 46.36
C ASP A 471 24.49 -5.92 45.71
N ILE A 472 24.66 -6.95 46.55
CA ILE A 472 24.40 -8.34 46.15
C ILE A 472 22.93 -8.45 45.74
N TYR A 473 22.72 -9.00 44.55
CA TYR A 473 21.42 -9.23 43.98
C TYR A 473 21.01 -10.69 44.23
N GLU A 474 20.01 -10.90 45.07
CA GLU A 474 19.31 -12.18 45.08
C GLU A 474 18.37 -12.19 43.87
N GLU A 475 18.58 -13.12 42.93
CA GLU A 475 17.61 -13.35 41.85
C GLU A 475 16.26 -13.70 42.49
N ASP A 476 15.34 -12.73 42.54
CA ASP A 476 13.93 -12.99 42.76
C ASP A 476 13.50 -14.08 41.77
N GLU A 477 12.70 -15.07 42.20
CA GLU A 477 12.24 -16.16 41.32
C GLU A 477 11.79 -15.57 39.98
N LYS A 478 12.53 -15.89 38.90
CA LYS A 478 12.29 -15.36 37.55
C LYS A 478 10.79 -15.35 37.29
N THR A 479 10.20 -14.17 37.18
CA THR A 479 8.75 -14.07 36.98
C THR A 479 8.44 -14.38 35.52
N VAL A 480 8.34 -15.68 35.23
CA VAL A 480 8.09 -16.18 33.88
C VAL A 480 6.61 -16.45 33.73
N VAL A 481 5.91 -15.62 32.94
CA VAL A 481 4.52 -15.89 32.60
C VAL A 481 4.46 -17.08 31.64
N ALA A 482 3.95 -18.22 32.13
CA ALA A 482 3.91 -19.49 31.40
C ALA A 482 3.37 -19.37 29.96
N LYS A 483 2.37 -18.51 29.74
CA LYS A 483 1.81 -18.25 28.40
C LYS A 483 2.83 -17.63 27.44
N LYS A 484 3.65 -16.68 27.91
CA LYS A 484 4.67 -16.00 27.09
C LYS A 484 5.86 -16.89 26.84
N GLN A 485 6.26 -17.65 27.86
CA GLN A 485 7.25 -18.71 27.70
C GLN A 485 6.82 -19.72 26.64
N SER A 486 5.55 -20.15 26.64
CA SER A 486 5.02 -21.04 25.59
C SER A 486 5.16 -20.44 24.20
N ILE A 487 4.86 -19.14 24.03
CA ILE A 487 5.02 -18.44 22.75
C ILE A 487 6.49 -18.49 22.28
N LEU A 488 7.43 -18.10 23.14
CA LEU A 488 8.85 -18.08 22.80
C LEU A 488 9.37 -19.49 22.47
N LEU A 489 9.01 -20.49 23.28
CA LEU A 489 9.37 -21.90 23.08
C LEU A 489 8.82 -22.45 21.76
N GLU A 490 7.57 -22.16 21.43
CA GLU A 490 6.95 -22.55 20.16
C GLU A 490 7.69 -21.91 18.97
N ILE A 491 7.97 -20.60 19.03
CA ILE A 491 8.71 -19.89 17.97
C ILE A 491 10.10 -20.49 17.79
N GLY A 492 10.86 -20.66 18.87
CA GLY A 492 12.22 -21.20 18.80
C GLY A 492 12.26 -22.64 18.27
N LYS A 493 11.30 -23.49 18.66
CA LYS A 493 11.16 -24.86 18.12
C LYS A 493 10.81 -24.88 16.64
N GLU A 494 9.87 -24.03 16.20
CA GLU A 494 9.52 -23.90 14.77
C GLU A 494 10.72 -23.42 13.94
N CYS A 495 11.57 -22.58 14.53
CA CYS A 495 12.84 -22.14 13.95
C CYS A 495 14.01 -23.15 14.10
N GLY A 496 13.75 -24.38 14.56
CA GLY A 496 14.76 -25.45 14.60
C GLY A 496 15.69 -25.47 15.81
N LEU A 497 15.41 -24.68 16.86
CA LEU A 497 16.18 -24.70 18.11
C LEU A 497 15.64 -25.74 19.10
N SER A 498 16.53 -26.29 19.92
CA SER A 498 16.13 -27.19 21.01
C SER A 498 15.43 -26.40 22.13
N GLU A 499 14.54 -27.07 22.85
CA GLU A 499 13.83 -26.42 23.97
C GLU A 499 14.79 -25.91 25.05
N GLU A 500 15.89 -26.62 25.30
CA GLU A 500 16.90 -26.24 26.27
C GLU A 500 17.58 -24.91 25.90
N VAL A 501 17.98 -24.76 24.64
CA VAL A 501 18.60 -23.53 24.12
C VAL A 501 17.61 -22.36 24.14
N VAL A 502 16.35 -22.58 23.80
CA VAL A 502 15.36 -21.49 23.85
C VAL A 502 15.08 -21.09 25.31
N ARG A 503 15.13 -22.03 26.26
CA ARG A 503 14.99 -21.71 27.68
C ARG A 503 16.18 -20.93 28.22
N SER A 504 17.39 -21.16 27.73
CA SER A 504 18.58 -20.41 28.17
C SER A 504 18.56 -18.95 27.72
N MET A 505 17.83 -18.63 26.65
CA MET A 505 17.59 -17.25 26.20
C MET A 505 16.65 -16.45 27.12
N ILE A 506 15.99 -17.10 28.09
CA ILE A 506 15.00 -16.47 28.97
C ILE A 506 15.69 -15.92 30.23
N THR A 507 15.79 -14.59 30.33
CA THR A 507 16.19 -13.88 31.54
C THR A 507 14.98 -13.59 32.44
N SER A 508 14.02 -12.79 31.96
CA SER A 508 12.70 -12.53 32.56
C SER A 508 11.61 -12.49 31.47
N LEU A 509 10.38 -12.86 31.80
CA LEU A 509 9.21 -12.82 30.89
C LEU A 509 7.94 -12.37 31.64
N GLU A 510 8.06 -11.25 32.33
CA GLU A 510 7.03 -10.66 33.20
C GLU A 510 5.83 -10.09 32.42
N ASP A 511 6.10 -9.39 31.33
CA ASP A 511 5.12 -8.66 30.51
C ASP A 511 5.31 -8.92 29.01
N GLY A 512 4.56 -8.21 28.16
CA GLY A 512 4.67 -8.35 26.71
C GLY A 512 5.97 -7.76 26.17
N ASP A 513 6.48 -6.73 26.82
CA ASP A 513 7.68 -6.02 26.41
C ASP A 513 8.92 -6.88 26.62
N ALA A 514 9.01 -7.62 27.74
CA ALA A 514 10.07 -8.61 27.97
C ALA A 514 10.09 -9.71 26.89
N LEU A 515 8.91 -10.17 26.43
CA LEU A 515 8.82 -11.11 25.33
C LEU A 515 9.27 -10.47 24.01
N ASP A 516 8.81 -9.25 23.73
CA ASP A 516 9.17 -8.52 22.52
C ASP A 516 10.68 -8.22 22.46
N ALA A 517 11.29 -7.85 23.59
CA ALA A 517 12.73 -7.61 23.73
C ALA A 517 13.54 -8.89 23.48
N THR A 518 13.14 -10.01 24.11
CA THR A 518 13.83 -11.31 23.93
C THR A 518 13.74 -11.78 22.46
N LEU A 519 12.61 -11.55 21.80
CA LEU A 519 12.46 -11.82 20.38
C LEU A 519 13.37 -10.93 19.55
N LEU A 520 13.33 -9.61 19.77
CA LEU A 520 14.00 -8.61 18.95
C LEU A 520 15.53 -8.65 19.06
N PHE A 521 16.07 -8.88 20.26
CA PHE A 521 17.51 -8.77 20.53
C PHE A 521 18.23 -10.12 20.65
N THR A 522 17.51 -11.23 20.82
CA THR A 522 18.10 -12.58 20.96
C THR A 522 17.59 -13.56 19.92
N LEU A 523 16.32 -13.99 20.02
CA LEU A 523 15.84 -15.16 19.28
C LEU A 523 15.77 -14.93 17.76
N LEU A 524 15.16 -13.82 17.33
CA LEU A 524 15.01 -13.51 15.91
C LEU A 524 16.34 -13.18 15.22
N PRO A 525 17.25 -12.39 15.80
CA PRO A 525 18.58 -12.22 15.23
C PRO A 525 19.37 -13.52 15.18
N TYR A 526 19.31 -14.38 16.20
CA TYR A 526 20.04 -15.65 16.19
C TYR A 526 19.54 -16.56 15.06
N THR A 527 18.23 -16.72 14.95
CA THR A 527 17.62 -17.53 13.89
C THR A 527 17.87 -16.93 12.49
N SER A 528 17.72 -15.62 12.32
CA SER A 528 17.90 -14.97 11.03
C SER A 528 19.36 -14.85 10.59
N LYS A 529 20.25 -14.38 11.47
CA LYS A 529 21.61 -13.99 11.13
C LYS A 529 22.64 -15.09 11.38
N VAL A 530 22.44 -15.91 12.42
CA VAL A 530 23.34 -17.03 12.71
C VAL A 530 22.90 -18.26 11.91
N LEU A 531 21.65 -18.70 12.04
CA LEU A 531 21.16 -19.91 11.35
C LEU A 531 20.82 -19.68 9.88
N GLY A 532 20.61 -18.42 9.46
CA GLY A 532 20.30 -18.08 8.07
C GLY A 532 18.90 -18.47 7.61
N ILE A 533 17.97 -18.66 8.54
CA ILE A 533 16.56 -18.99 8.25
C ILE A 533 15.70 -17.73 8.28
N SER A 534 14.60 -17.67 7.53
CA SER A 534 13.65 -16.55 7.61
C SER A 534 12.61 -16.85 8.71
N PRO A 535 12.67 -16.20 9.89
CA PRO A 535 11.86 -16.61 11.04
C PRO A 535 10.35 -16.53 10.79
N TYR A 536 9.91 -15.57 9.97
CA TYR A 536 8.51 -15.40 9.59
C TYR A 536 8.01 -16.43 8.56
N VAL A 537 8.92 -17.08 7.82
CA VAL A 537 8.59 -18.20 6.92
C VAL A 537 8.47 -19.50 7.71
N GLU A 538 9.39 -19.73 8.65
CA GLU A 538 9.47 -20.98 9.41
C GLU A 538 8.47 -21.03 10.58
N SER A 539 8.23 -19.90 11.27
CA SER A 539 7.38 -19.87 12.46
C SER A 539 6.00 -19.27 12.21
N LYS A 540 4.98 -20.14 12.20
CA LYS A 540 3.57 -19.72 12.22
C LYS A 540 3.22 -19.02 13.52
N ARG A 541 3.83 -19.43 14.63
CA ARG A 541 3.59 -18.80 15.93
C ARG A 541 4.09 -17.36 15.95
N LEU A 542 5.22 -17.09 15.33
CA LEU A 542 5.76 -15.74 15.18
C LEU A 542 4.81 -14.87 14.35
N ASP A 543 4.33 -15.34 13.20
CA ASP A 543 3.37 -14.58 12.38
C ASP A 543 2.06 -14.28 13.13
N GLN A 544 1.56 -15.22 13.93
CA GLN A 544 0.38 -14.98 14.78
C GLN A 544 0.62 -13.93 15.89
N TYR A 545 1.82 -13.91 16.47
CA TYR A 545 2.14 -13.04 17.60
C TYR A 545 2.61 -11.65 17.16
N ALA A 546 3.55 -11.60 16.21
CA ALA A 546 4.25 -10.40 15.74
C ALA A 546 4.19 -10.23 14.19
N GLY A 547 3.28 -10.90 13.50
CA GLY A 547 2.94 -10.59 12.11
C GLY A 547 2.03 -9.36 11.99
N VAL A 548 1.55 -9.06 10.77
CA VAL A 548 0.79 -7.83 10.47
C VAL A 548 -0.41 -7.64 11.43
N ASN A 549 -1.13 -8.74 11.69
CA ASN A 549 -2.30 -8.78 12.58
C ASN A 549 -1.97 -9.21 14.02
N GLY A 550 -0.68 -9.31 14.35
CA GLY A 550 -0.18 -9.72 15.65
C GLY A 550 -0.47 -8.72 16.76
N LYS A 551 -0.29 -9.19 18.01
CA LYS A 551 -0.52 -8.46 19.25
C LYS A 551 0.72 -7.78 19.83
N SER A 552 1.91 -8.14 19.36
CA SER A 552 3.17 -7.48 19.77
C SER A 552 3.11 -5.98 19.46
N LEU A 553 3.62 -5.17 20.40
CA LEU A 553 3.75 -3.72 20.22
C LEU A 553 4.90 -3.38 19.28
N GLN A 554 5.92 -4.25 19.26
CA GLN A 554 7.14 -4.11 18.46
C GLN A 554 7.08 -4.82 17.10
N LYS A 555 5.90 -5.30 16.69
CA LYS A 555 5.70 -6.03 15.42
C LYS A 555 6.19 -5.27 14.18
N LYS A 556 6.13 -3.94 14.16
CA LYS A 556 6.61 -3.14 13.02
C LYS A 556 8.13 -3.27 12.88
N SER A 557 8.86 -3.05 13.97
CA SER A 557 10.32 -3.18 14.03
C SER A 557 10.76 -4.61 13.71
N MET A 558 10.08 -5.62 14.27
CA MET A 558 10.38 -7.02 13.97
C MET A 558 10.14 -7.39 12.49
N LEU A 559 9.04 -6.94 11.88
CA LEU A 559 8.76 -7.17 10.46
C LEU A 559 9.76 -6.44 9.56
N GLU A 560 10.15 -5.23 9.92
CA GLU A 560 11.15 -4.46 9.17
C GLU A 560 12.51 -5.15 9.17
N TRP A 561 12.92 -5.70 10.32
CA TRP A 561 14.25 -6.29 10.50
C TRP A 561 14.33 -7.76 10.06
N PHE A 562 13.25 -8.53 10.22
CA PHE A 562 13.25 -10.00 10.04
C PHE A 562 12.15 -10.53 9.12
N GLY A 563 11.24 -9.69 8.62
CA GLY A 563 10.10 -10.13 7.81
C GLY A 563 10.40 -10.41 6.33
N LYS A 564 11.68 -10.40 5.91
CA LYS A 564 12.09 -10.60 4.52
C LYS A 564 12.66 -11.99 4.24
#